data_AF-A0A8J6YNQ3-F1
#
_entry.id   AF-A0A8J6YNQ3-F1
#
_cell.length_a   1.000
_cell.length_b   1.000
_cell.length_c   1.000
_cell.angle_alpha   90.00
_cell.angle_beta   90.00
_cell.angle_gamma   90.00
#
_symmetry.space_group_name_H-M   'P 1'
#
loop_
_entity.id
_entity.type
_entity.pdbx_description
1 polymer ?
#
loop_
_entity_poly.entity_id
_entity_poly.type
_entity_poly.pdbx_seq_one_letter_code
_entity_poly.pdbx_strand_id
1 'polypeptide(L)' 'TGHSTSVNQLIGAFEEILGYKVEKEYLPPREGDIRDSLFHIDKAVMELAWSPKISLTEGLRRTLSS' A
#
# COMPACT_ATOMS: atom_id res chain seq x y z
N THR A 1 1.56 -8.09 -3.56
CA THR A 1 2.25 -7.53 -4.74
C THR A 1 3.74 -7.72 -4.70
N GLY A 2 4.40 -7.88 -3.54
CA GLY A 2 5.87 -7.95 -3.50
C GLY A 2 6.54 -6.61 -3.87
N HIS A 3 5.77 -5.52 -3.84
CA HIS A 3 6.22 -4.18 -4.16
C HIS A 3 6.07 -3.28 -2.93
N SER A 4 7.07 -2.45 -2.66
CA SER A 4 7.02 -1.44 -1.62
C SER A 4 6.12 -0.27 -2.04
N THR A 5 5.45 0.35 -1.07
CA THR A 5 4.70 1.59 -1.27
C THR A 5 4.89 2.47 -0.05
N SER A 6 5.37 3.69 -0.26
CA SER A 6 5.50 4.67 0.82
C SER A 6 4.14 5.24 1.23
N VAL A 7 4.07 5.83 2.42
CA VAL A 7 2.86 6.52 2.90
C VAL A 7 2.43 7.64 1.94
N ASN A 8 3.38 8.40 1.39
CA ASN A 8 3.06 9.47 0.43
C ASN A 8 2.49 8.93 -0.90
N GLN A 9 3.01 7.81 -1.41
CA GLN A 9 2.45 7.15 -2.60
C GLN A 9 1.04 6.61 -2.34
N LEU A 10 0.82 6.03 -1.15
CA LEU A 10 -0.49 5.56 -0.74
C LEU A 10 -1.50 6.71 -0.67
N ILE A 11 -1.12 7.85 -0.07
CA ILE A 11 -1.98 9.05 -0.06
C ILE A 11 -2.25 9.53 -1.50
N GLY A 12 -1.26 9.51 -2.39
CA GLY A 12 -1.46 9.84 -3.81
C GLY A 12 -2.51 8.95 -4.48
N ALA A 13 -2.45 7.64 -4.24
CA ALA A 13 -3.46 6.70 -4.75
C ALA A 13 -4.86 6.98 -4.18
N PHE A 14 -4.96 7.38 -2.91
CA PHE A 14 -6.23 7.84 -2.33
C PHE A 14 -6.76 9.09 -3.03
N GLU A 15 -5.92 10.11 -3.23
CA GLU A 15 -6.31 11.36 -3.91
C GLU A 15 -6.82 11.10 -5.33
N GLU A 16 -6.16 10.20 -6.07
CA GLU A 16 -6.59 9.78 -7.42
C GLU A 16 -7.96 9.10 -7.42
N ILE A 17 -8.26 8.29 -6.40
CA ILE A 17 -9.55 7.59 -6.30
C ILE A 17 -10.65 8.54 -5.82
N LEU A 18 -10.34 9.42 -4.86
CA LEU A 18 -11.29 10.35 -4.23
C LEU A 18 -11.57 11.58 -5.11
N GLY A 19 -10.67 11.92 -6.03
CA GLY A 19 -10.82 13.08 -6.92
C GLY A 19 -10.51 14.43 -6.26
N TYR A 20 -9.97 14.45 -5.05
CA TYR A 20 -9.55 15.66 -4.35
C TYR A 20 -8.22 15.46 -3.61
N LYS A 21 -7.54 16.58 -3.31
CA LYS A 21 -6.28 16.57 -2.55
C LYS A 21 -6.53 16.49 -1.06
N VAL A 22 -5.79 15.61 -0.39
CA VAL A 22 -5.86 15.47 1.07
C VAL A 22 -4.86 16.44 1.70
N GLU A 23 -5.31 17.18 2.70
CA GLU A 23 -4.42 18.02 3.51
C GLU A 23 -3.49 17.12 4.35
N LYS A 24 -2.18 17.42 4.33
CA LYS A 24 -1.14 16.58 4.95
C LYS A 24 -0.38 17.40 5.98
N GLU A 25 -0.45 16.98 7.23
CA GLU A 25 0.40 17.49 8.30
C GLU A 25 1.53 16.48 8.56
N TYR A 26 2.78 16.92 8.38
CA TYR A 26 3.95 16.08 8.63
C TYR A 26 4.43 16.27 10.06
N LEU A 27 4.24 15.23 10.86
CA LEU A 27 4.65 15.18 12.27
C LEU A 27 5.93 14.36 12.44
N PRO A 28 6.61 14.46 13.59
CA PRO A 28 7.75 13.59 13.91
C PRO A 28 7.41 12.11 13.74
N PRO A 29 8.38 11.27 13.34
CA PRO A 29 8.17 9.83 13.20
C PRO A 29 7.72 9.24 14.53
N ARG A 30 6.81 8.26 14.48
CA ARG A 30 6.41 7.53 15.68
C ARG A 30 7.56 6.66 16.16
N GLU A 31 7.82 6.70 17.47
CA GLU A 31 8.86 5.88 18.07
C GLU A 31 8.54 4.39 17.89
N GLY A 32 9.52 3.62 17.41
CA GLY A 32 9.36 2.18 17.16
C GLY A 32 8.81 1.81 15.77
N ASP A 33 8.41 2.76 14.93
CA ASP A 33 7.98 2.45 13.56
C ASP A 33 9.13 1.91 12.71
N ILE A 34 8.88 0.79 12.04
CA ILE A 34 9.78 0.25 11.01
C ILE A 34 9.63 1.11 9.76
N ARG A 35 10.73 1.74 9.33
CA ARG A 35 10.75 2.67 8.20
C ARG A 35 10.40 2.01 6.87
N ASP A 36 11.04 0.89 6.58
CA ASP A 36 10.91 0.18 5.31
C ASP A 36 10.63 -1.31 5.59
N SER A 37 9.54 -1.83 5.02
CA SER A 37 9.12 -3.21 5.19
C SER A 37 8.61 -3.76 3.86
N LEU A 38 9.22 -4.86 3.41
CA LEU A 38 8.87 -5.53 2.16
C LEU A 38 9.10 -7.04 2.29
N PHE A 39 8.11 -7.82 1.85
CA PHE A 39 8.23 -9.27 1.80
C PHE A 39 8.73 -9.73 0.43
N HIS A 40 9.75 -10.59 0.45
CA HIS A 40 10.13 -11.39 -0.71
C HIS A 40 9.15 -12.57 -0.83
N ILE A 41 8.35 -12.59 -1.89
CA ILE A 41 7.21 -13.51 -2.01
C ILE A 41 7.49 -14.78 -2.83
N ASP A 42 8.67 -14.90 -3.42
CA ASP A 42 9.01 -15.97 -4.37
C ASP A 42 8.77 -17.37 -3.81
N LYS A 43 9.08 -17.58 -2.53
CA LYS A 43 8.84 -18.89 -1.88
C LYS A 43 7.36 -19.27 -1.91
N ALA A 44 6.46 -18.33 -1.61
CA ALA A 44 5.03 -18.57 -1.67
C ALA A 44 4.55 -18.81 -3.12
N VAL A 45 5.14 -18.11 -4.08
CA VAL A 45 4.86 -18.31 -5.51
C VAL A 45 5.26 -19.72 -5.95
N MET A 46 6.46 -20.17 -5.60
CA MET A 46 7.00 -21.46 -6.04
C MET A 46 6.38 -22.64 -5.29
N GLU A 47 6.26 -22.57 -3.97
CA GLU A 47 5.88 -23.72 -3.15
C GLU A 47 4.37 -23.84 -2.97
N LEU A 48 3.64 -22.72 -3.02
CA LEU A 48 2.20 -22.69 -2.75
C LEU A 48 1.37 -22.35 -3.99
N ALA A 49 2.01 -22.12 -5.14
CA ALA A 49 1.37 -21.55 -6.34
C ALA A 49 0.57 -20.27 -6.02
N TRP A 50 0.99 -19.54 -4.98
CA TRP A 50 0.28 -18.36 -4.50
C TRP A 50 0.75 -17.12 -5.26
N SER A 51 -0.19 -16.26 -5.64
CA SER A 51 0.13 -14.94 -6.20
C SER A 51 -0.90 -13.90 -5.76
N PRO A 52 -0.50 -12.63 -5.62
CA PRO A 52 -1.42 -11.55 -5.33
C PRO A 52 -2.39 -11.36 -6.50
N LYS A 53 -3.70 -11.53 -6.24
CA LYS A 53 -4.75 -11.39 -7.27
C LYS A 53 -5.27 -9.96 -7.43
N ILE A 54 -5.08 -9.13 -6.41
CA ILE A 54 -5.59 -7.77 -6.32
C ILE A 54 -4.41 -6.81 -6.20
N SER A 55 -4.37 -5.79 -7.06
CA SER A 55 -3.38 -4.71 -6.98
C SER A 55 -3.70 -3.78 -5.81
N LEU A 56 -2.73 -2.97 -5.38
CA LEU A 56 -2.98 -1.99 -4.32
C LEU A 56 -4.13 -1.04 -4.70
N THR A 57 -4.08 -0.44 -5.89
CA THR A 57 -5.11 0.50 -6.37
C THR A 57 -6.49 -0.13 -6.44
N GLU A 58 -6.61 -1.37 -6.95
CA GLU A 58 -7.89 -2.09 -7.00
C GLU A 58 -8.41 -2.38 -5.58
N GLY A 59 -7.54 -2.83 -4.68
CA GLY A 59 -7.89 -3.04 -3.28
C GLY A 59 -8.41 -1.76 -2.62
N LEU A 60 -7.73 -0.63 -2.82
CA LEU A 60 -8.14 0.67 -2.30
C LEU A 60 -9.51 1.11 -2.83
N ARG A 61 -9.79 0.92 -4.13
CA ARG A 61 -11.11 1.22 -4.70
C ARG A 61 -12.21 0.42 -4.01
N ARG A 62 -11.99 -0.88 -3.76
CA ARG A 62 -12.96 -1.74 -3.07
C ARG A 62 -13.19 -1.27 -1.63
N THR A 63 -12.12 -0.94 -0.91
CA THR A 63 -12.22 -0.46 0.48
C THR A 63 -12.97 0.87 0.61
N LEU A 64 -12.86 1.76 -0.38
CA LEU A 64 -13.58 3.04 -0.36
C LEU A 64 -15.03 2.95 -0.86
N SER A 65 -15.37 1.87 -1.58
CA SER A 65 -16.73 1.65 -2.09
C SER A 65 -17.69 0.99 -1.09
N SER A 66 -17.16 0.51 0.05
CA SER A 66 -17.91 -0.08 1.16
C SER A 66 -18.18 0.95 2.26
#